data_AF-A0A523XHU6-F1
#
_entry.id   AF-A0A523XHU6-F1
#
_cell.length_a   1.000
_cell.length_b   1.000
_cell.length_c   1.000
_cell.angle_alpha   90.00
_cell.angle_beta   90.00
_cell.angle_gamma   90.00
#
_symmetry.space_group_name_H-M   'P 1'
#
loop_
_entity.id
_entity.type
_entity.pdbx_description
1 polymer ?
#
loop_
_entity_poly.entity_id
_entity_poly.type
_entity_poly.pdbx_seq_one_letter_code
_entity_poly.pdbx_strand_id
1 'polypeptide(L)'
;ALSPADLDLAKKNGVVGVDCSWNNIKGGSKALEKGTGRALPFLIAANPNNYGVPSKLSTLEALAAALFILGAKEQCLAILSLVGWGKEFYKINRTYLESYSKSSNSSEIIETQRKIMNKLYPE
;
A
#
# COMPACT_ATOMS: atom_id res chain seq x y z
N ALA A 1 -2.94 9.72 4.58
CA ALA A 1 -2.56 8.34 4.21
C ALA A 1 -3.75 7.70 3.53
N LEU A 2 -3.58 6.79 2.57
CA LEU A 2 -4.72 6.09 1.98
C LEU A 2 -5.53 5.40 3.09
N SER A 3 -6.84 5.55 3.06
CA SER A 3 -7.76 5.02 4.07
C SER A 3 -9.06 4.52 3.44
N PRO A 4 -9.87 3.71 4.14
CA PRO A 4 -11.21 3.32 3.68
C PRO A 4 -12.11 4.50 3.29
N ALA A 5 -11.94 5.69 3.87
CA ALA A 5 -12.68 6.90 3.48
C ALA A 5 -12.45 7.34 2.03
N ASP A 6 -11.38 6.84 1.38
CA ASP A 6 -11.09 7.14 -0.03
C ASP A 6 -11.86 6.21 -1.01
N LEU A 7 -12.68 5.27 -0.52
CA LEU A 7 -13.38 4.27 -1.32
C LEU A 7 -14.31 4.87 -2.38
N ASP A 8 -15.13 5.85 -2.01
CA ASP A 8 -16.09 6.44 -2.96
C ASP A 8 -15.37 7.16 -4.10
N LEU A 9 -14.25 7.83 -3.78
CA LEU A 9 -13.40 8.46 -4.78
C LEU A 9 -12.75 7.42 -5.70
N ALA A 10 -12.24 6.33 -5.13
CA ALA A 10 -11.63 5.23 -5.87
C ALA A 10 -12.63 4.49 -6.76
N LYS A 11 -13.88 4.30 -6.32
CA LYS A 11 -14.95 3.72 -7.15
C LYS A 11 -15.31 4.62 -8.33
N LYS A 12 -15.33 5.93 -8.12
CA LYS A 12 -15.70 6.90 -9.16
C LYS A 12 -14.59 7.08 -10.20
N ASN A 13 -13.34 7.16 -9.78
CA ASN A 13 -12.22 7.59 -10.62
C ASN A 13 -11.14 6.52 -10.85
N GLY A 14 -11.20 5.39 -10.14
CA GLY A 14 -10.18 4.36 -10.14
C GLY A 14 -9.00 4.66 -9.21
N VAL A 15 -8.06 3.71 -9.18
CA VAL A 15 -6.76 3.80 -8.49
C VAL A 15 -5.66 3.75 -9.54
N VAL A 16 -4.72 4.70 -9.48
CA VAL A 16 -3.61 4.81 -10.44
C VAL A 16 -2.29 4.53 -9.72
N GLY A 17 -1.52 3.59 -10.25
CA GLY A 17 -0.12 3.37 -9.89
C GLY A 17 0.79 3.96 -10.96
N VAL A 18 1.81 4.72 -10.55
CA VAL A 18 2.82 5.26 -11.48
C VAL A 18 4.00 4.31 -11.50
N ASP A 19 4.20 3.61 -12.62
CA ASP A 19 5.27 2.64 -12.74
C ASP A 19 6.61 3.34 -13.00
N CYS A 20 7.47 3.34 -11.98
CA CYS A 20 8.80 3.92 -12.04
C CYS A 20 9.74 3.21 -11.05
N SER A 21 11.05 3.30 -11.30
CA SER A 21 12.03 2.73 -10.38
C SER A 21 12.23 3.65 -9.16
N TRP A 22 12.55 3.04 -8.02
CA TRP A 22 12.96 3.79 -6.81
C TRP A 22 14.22 4.65 -7.03
N ASN A 23 15.02 4.36 -8.06
CA ASN A 23 16.19 5.16 -8.42
C ASN A 23 15.82 6.45 -9.20
N ASN A 24 14.62 6.53 -9.77
CA ASN A 24 14.18 7.68 -10.59
C ASN A 24 12.76 8.16 -10.25
N ILE A 25 12.48 8.35 -8.97
CA ILE A 25 11.16 8.74 -8.47
C ILE A 25 10.73 10.14 -8.95
N LYS A 26 11.68 11.07 -9.14
CA LYS A 26 11.40 12.47 -9.52
C LYS A 26 10.66 12.59 -10.86
N GLY A 27 10.88 11.66 -11.78
CA GLY A 27 10.16 11.61 -13.05
C GLY A 27 8.70 11.18 -12.87
N GLY A 28 8.46 10.19 -12.01
CA GLY A 28 7.13 9.66 -11.72
C GLY A 28 6.28 10.57 -10.81
N SER A 29 6.90 11.33 -9.90
CA SER A 29 6.17 12.19 -8.96
C SER A 29 5.36 13.29 -9.65
N LYS A 30 5.79 13.78 -10.82
CA LYS A 30 5.02 14.74 -11.62
C LYS A 30 3.68 14.17 -12.09
N ALA A 31 3.60 12.86 -12.33
CA ALA A 31 2.34 12.22 -12.69
C ALA A 31 1.37 12.16 -11.50
N LEU A 32 1.89 12.14 -10.26
CA LEU A 32 1.09 12.14 -9.03
C LEU A 32 0.52 13.52 -8.67
N GLU A 33 1.01 14.61 -9.29
CA GLU A 33 0.43 15.95 -9.17
C GLU A 33 -0.96 16.03 -9.81
N LYS A 34 -1.27 15.10 -10.73
CA LYS A 34 -2.60 14.98 -11.33
C LYS A 34 -3.46 14.05 -10.47
N GLY A 35 -4.50 14.61 -9.85
CA GLY A 35 -5.49 13.87 -9.08
C GLY A 35 -5.30 14.00 -7.56
N THR A 36 -5.84 13.03 -6.82
CA THR A 36 -5.83 13.05 -5.35
C THR A 36 -4.71 12.17 -4.82
N GLY A 37 -3.55 12.77 -4.54
CA GLY A 37 -2.39 12.07 -4.00
C GLY A 37 -2.67 11.40 -2.64
N ARG A 38 -2.32 10.12 -2.53
CA ARG A 38 -2.36 9.36 -1.27
C ARG A 38 -1.09 8.54 -1.11
N ALA A 39 -0.46 8.65 0.05
CA ALA A 39 0.62 7.76 0.45
C ALA A 39 0.05 6.50 1.12
N LEU A 40 0.56 5.33 0.76
CA LEU A 40 0.29 4.10 1.49
C LEU A 40 0.96 4.13 2.86
N PRO A 41 0.35 3.50 3.88
CA PRO A 41 1.01 3.35 5.17
C PRO A 41 2.16 2.35 5.11
N PHE A 42 2.94 2.27 6.19
CA PHE A 42 4.03 1.32 6.37
C PHE A 42 3.61 -0.11 6.01
N LEU A 43 4.35 -0.70 5.08
CA LEU A 43 4.25 -2.09 4.65
C LEU A 43 5.66 -2.57 4.28
N ILE A 44 5.86 -3.88 4.30
CA ILE A 44 7.14 -4.51 3.99
C ILE A 44 7.08 -5.10 2.58
N ALA A 45 8.08 -4.80 1.75
CA ALA A 45 8.16 -5.36 0.41
C ALA A 45 8.49 -6.87 0.45
N ALA A 46 7.87 -7.64 -0.45
CA ALA A 46 8.20 -9.03 -0.72
C ALA A 46 8.72 -9.25 -2.15
N ASN A 47 8.77 -8.20 -2.99
CA ASN A 47 9.41 -8.29 -4.29
C ASN A 47 10.91 -8.67 -4.17
N PRO A 48 11.47 -9.46 -5.11
CA PRO A 48 12.84 -9.97 -5.03
C PRO A 48 13.93 -8.89 -4.89
N ASN A 49 13.67 -7.69 -5.43
CA ASN A 49 14.66 -6.61 -5.44
C ASN A 49 14.76 -5.90 -4.10
N ASN A 50 13.67 -5.83 -3.33
CA ASN A 50 13.58 -5.06 -2.09
C ASN A 50 13.00 -5.89 -0.93
N TYR A 51 13.14 -7.21 -0.97
CA TYR A 51 12.54 -8.09 0.04
C TYR A 51 12.93 -7.66 1.46
N GLY A 52 11.93 -7.52 2.33
CA GLY A 52 12.12 -7.11 3.72
C GLY A 52 12.35 -5.60 3.92
N VAL A 53 12.50 -4.83 2.84
CA VAL A 53 12.74 -3.38 2.95
C VAL A 53 11.41 -2.65 3.18
N PRO A 54 11.30 -1.83 4.24
CA PRO A 54 10.11 -1.04 4.49
C PRO A 54 9.76 -0.07 3.36
N SER A 55 8.48 -0.01 3.01
CA SER A 55 7.86 0.96 2.10
C SER A 55 8.42 1.02 0.66
N LYS A 56 9.42 0.19 0.30
CA LYS A 56 9.93 0.06 -1.07
C LYS A 56 9.15 -0.96 -1.89
N LEU A 57 7.84 -0.72 -1.95
CA LEU A 57 6.91 -1.57 -2.69
C LEU A 57 7.16 -1.46 -4.20
N SER A 58 6.94 -2.54 -4.92
CA SER A 58 6.70 -2.50 -6.36
C SER A 58 5.34 -1.85 -6.66
N THR A 59 5.15 -1.39 -7.90
CA THR A 59 3.85 -0.85 -8.36
C THR A 59 2.70 -1.85 -8.15
N LEU A 60 2.96 -3.14 -8.35
CA LEU A 60 2.00 -4.22 -8.13
C LEU A 60 1.62 -4.37 -6.65
N GLU A 61 2.60 -4.37 -5.74
CA GLU A 61 2.35 -4.42 -4.29
C GLU A 61 1.60 -3.19 -3.81
N ALA A 62 1.95 -2.02 -4.32
CA ALA A 62 1.29 -0.77 -3.98
C ALA A 62 -0.19 -0.79 -4.40
N LEU A 63 -0.49 -1.24 -5.62
CA LEU A 63 -1.88 -1.39 -6.09
C LEU A 63 -2.65 -2.43 -5.26
N ALA A 64 -2.04 -3.59 -4.99
CA ALA A 64 -2.67 -4.62 -4.18
C ALA A 64 -2.97 -4.12 -2.76
N ALA A 65 -2.03 -3.43 -2.11
CA ALA A 65 -2.21 -2.84 -0.78
C ALA A 65 -3.32 -1.78 -0.78
N ALA A 66 -3.35 -0.92 -1.82
CA ALA A 66 -4.38 0.09 -1.96
C ALA A 66 -5.78 -0.54 -2.03
N LEU A 67 -5.95 -1.55 -2.88
CA LEU A 67 -7.22 -2.28 -3.00
C LEU A 67 -7.63 -2.93 -1.69
N PHE A 68 -6.68 -3.52 -0.96
CA PHE A 68 -6.98 -4.13 0.33
C PHE A 68 -7.47 -3.11 1.35
N ILE A 69 -6.78 -1.97 1.47
CA ILE A 69 -7.15 -0.89 2.40
C ILE A 69 -8.51 -0.30 2.04
N LEU A 70 -8.83 -0.22 0.75
CA LEU A 70 -10.14 0.24 0.26
C LEU A 70 -11.25 -0.83 0.40
N GLY A 71 -10.95 -2.02 0.93
CA GLY A 71 -11.92 -3.09 1.14
C GLY A 71 -12.12 -4.04 -0.04
N ALA A 72 -11.45 -3.81 -1.18
CA ALA A 72 -11.49 -4.68 -2.36
C ALA A 72 -10.52 -5.88 -2.21
N LYS A 73 -10.72 -6.70 -1.18
CA LYS A 73 -9.81 -7.79 -0.79
C LYS A 73 -9.63 -8.85 -1.88
N GLU A 74 -10.70 -9.19 -2.61
CA GLU A 74 -10.63 -10.16 -3.71
C GLU A 74 -9.76 -9.64 -4.86
N GLN A 75 -9.90 -8.36 -5.23
CA GLN A 75 -9.07 -7.74 -6.26
C GLN A 75 -7.60 -7.65 -5.84
N CYS A 76 -7.34 -7.37 -4.56
CA CYS A 76 -5.99 -7.44 -3.99
C CYS A 76 -5.37 -8.84 -4.23
N LEU A 77 -6.08 -9.90 -3.85
CA LEU A 77 -5.59 -11.27 -4.00
C LEU A 77 -5.41 -11.67 -5.47
N ALA A 78 -6.31 -11.22 -6.35
CA ALA A 78 -6.19 -11.43 -7.79
C ALA A 78 -4.92 -10.77 -8.35
N ILE A 79 -4.63 -9.52 -7.99
CA ILE A 79 -3.40 -8.84 -8.41
C ILE A 79 -2.15 -9.57 -7.89
N LEU A 80 -2.15 -9.96 -6.61
CA LEU A 80 -1.00 -10.66 -6.03
C LEU A 80 -0.77 -12.04 -6.65
N SER A 81 -1.79 -12.67 -7.22
CA SER A 81 -1.66 -13.95 -7.91
C SER A 81 -0.89 -13.87 -9.23
N LEU A 82 -0.70 -12.68 -9.79
CA LEU A 82 0.01 -12.46 -11.05
C LEU A 82 1.52 -12.68 -10.94
N VAL A 83 2.07 -12.73 -9.72
CA VAL A 83 3.50 -12.85 -9.46
C VAL A 83 3.80 -13.94 -8.43
N GLY A 84 4.92 -14.65 -8.62
CA GLY A 84 5.28 -15.79 -7.76
C GLY A 84 5.48 -15.46 -6.28
N TRP A 85 5.86 -14.21 -5.96
CA TRP A 85 6.12 -13.75 -4.59
C TRP A 85 4.91 -13.04 -3.94
N GLY A 86 3.80 -12.87 -4.66
CA GLY A 86 2.65 -12.09 -4.17
C GLY A 86 1.95 -12.71 -2.95
N LYS A 87 1.94 -14.04 -2.85
CA LYS A 87 1.48 -14.73 -1.62
C LYS A 87 2.31 -14.34 -0.39
N GLU A 88 3.63 -14.20 -0.55
CA GLU A 88 4.50 -13.79 0.55
C GLU A 88 4.22 -12.34 0.96
N PHE A 89 4.00 -11.43 -0.01
CA PHE A 89 3.60 -10.05 0.29
C PHE A 89 2.35 -9.99 1.18
N TYR A 90 1.30 -10.73 0.82
CA TYR A 90 0.09 -10.79 1.63
C TYR A 90 0.38 -11.37 3.02
N LYS A 91 1.13 -12.48 3.09
CA LYS A 91 1.44 -13.18 4.34
C LYS A 91 2.19 -12.29 5.33
N ILE A 92 3.28 -11.63 4.91
CA ILE A 92 4.11 -10.82 5.83
C ILE A 92 3.40 -9.53 6.27
N ASN A 93 2.45 -9.03 5.47
CA ASN A 93 1.72 -7.79 5.77
C ASN A 93 0.29 -8.01 6.28
N ARG A 94 -0.20 -9.26 6.38
CA ARG A 94 -1.62 -9.58 6.61
C ARG A 94 -2.19 -8.81 7.79
N THR A 95 -1.51 -8.84 8.94
CA THR A 95 -1.96 -8.17 10.16
C THR A 95 -2.01 -6.65 10.01
N TYR A 96 -1.06 -6.06 9.27
CA TYR A 96 -1.00 -4.62 9.03
C TYR A 96 -2.12 -4.20 8.08
N LEU A 97 -2.28 -4.90 6.96
CA LEU A 97 -3.35 -4.68 5.98
C LEU A 97 -4.74 -4.80 6.62
N GLU A 98 -4.96 -5.83 7.44
CA GLU A 98 -6.21 -5.99 8.20
C GLU A 98 -6.45 -4.83 9.18
N SER A 99 -5.40 -4.36 9.86
CA SER A 99 -5.52 -3.22 10.80
C SER A 99 -5.86 -1.92 10.07
N TYR A 100 -5.17 -1.65 8.95
CA TYR A 100 -5.44 -0.46 8.12
C TYR A 100 -6.83 -0.50 7.48
N SER A 101 -7.30 -1.67 7.03
CA SER A 101 -8.64 -1.81 6.44
C SER A 101 -9.80 -1.52 7.41
N LYS A 102 -9.51 -1.48 8.73
CA LYS A 102 -10.49 -1.18 9.78
C LYS A 102 -10.42 0.28 10.26
N SER A 103 -9.45 1.07 9.80
CA SER A 103 -9.34 2.49 10.14
C SER A 103 -10.40 3.31 9.42
N SER A 104 -10.98 4.31 10.08
CA SER A 104 -12.06 5.11 9.49
C SER A 104 -11.54 6.20 8.55
N ASN A 105 -10.31 6.67 8.76
CA ASN A 105 -9.76 7.85 8.08
C ASN A 105 -8.22 7.85 8.07
N SER A 106 -7.66 8.83 7.36
CA SER A 106 -6.22 9.08 7.26
C SER A 106 -5.50 9.18 8.61
N SER A 107 -6.11 9.82 9.62
CA SER A 107 -5.47 10.03 10.93
C SER A 107 -5.34 8.72 11.70
N GLU A 108 -6.38 7.88 11.67
CA GLU A 108 -6.35 6.53 12.27
C GLU A 108 -5.34 5.60 11.60
N ILE A 109 -5.16 5.71 10.28
CA ILE A 109 -4.11 4.98 9.56
C ILE A 109 -2.73 5.36 10.09
N ILE A 110 -2.48 6.66 10.27
CA ILE A 110 -1.19 7.16 10.81
C ILE A 110 -0.96 6.69 12.25
N GLU A 111 -2.00 6.71 13.08
CA GLU A 111 -1.95 6.19 14.45
C GLU A 111 -1.61 4.69 14.47
N THR A 112 -2.30 3.91 13.64
CA THR A 112 -2.09 2.47 13.50
C THR A 112 -0.68 2.17 13.02
N GLN A 113 -0.19 2.92 12.01
CA GLN A 113 1.18 2.83 11.52
C GLN A 113 2.18 3.10 12.65
N ARG A 114 1.98 4.15 13.45
CA ARG A 114 2.89 4.47 14.57
C ARG A 114 2.98 3.32 15.56
N LYS A 115 1.84 2.73 15.94
CA LYS A 115 1.80 1.57 16.85
C LYS A 115 2.55 0.36 16.27
N ILE A 116 2.40 0.09 14.97
CA ILE A 116 3.13 -0.99 14.28
C ILE A 116 4.63 -0.70 14.30
N MET A 117 5.04 0.51 13.94
CA MET A 117 6.45 0.90 13.89
C MET A 117 7.12 0.84 15.26
N ASN A 118 6.46 1.34 16.32
CA ASN A 118 6.99 1.28 17.69
C ASN A 118 7.18 -0.16 18.19
N LYS A 119 6.36 -1.10 17.71
CA LYS A 119 6.50 -2.52 18.05
C LYS A 119 7.66 -3.19 17.32
N LEU A 120 7.94 -2.78 16.09
CA LEU A 120 9.01 -3.35 15.26
C LEU A 120 10.38 -2.74 15.58
N TYR A 121 10.40 -1.46 15.90
CA TYR A 121 11.58 -0.66 16.20
C TYR A 121 11.35 0.06 17.55
N PRO A 122 11.36 -0.69 18.67
CA PRO A 122 11.36 -0.07 19.98
C PRO A 122 12.64 0.77 20.16
N GLU A 123 12.54 1.90 20.86
CA GLU A 123 13.71 2.71 21.24
C GLU A 123 14.66 1.96 22.18
#